data_AF-A0AB39N8N5-F1
#
_entry.id   AF-A0AB39N8N5-F1
#
_cell.length_a   1.000
_cell.length_b   1.000
_cell.length_c   1.000
_cell.angle_alpha   90.00
_cell.angle_beta   90.00
_cell.angle_gamma   90.00
#
_symmetry.space_group_name_H-M   'P 1'
#
loop_
_entity.id
_entity.type
_entity.pdbx_description
1 polymer ?
#
loop_
_entity_poly.entity_id
_entity_poly.type
_entity_poly.pdbx_seq_one_letter_code
_entity_poly.pdbx_strand_id
1 'polypeptide(L)'
;MADRTEMPMEWLRYLKQETARREQEITQHLLQVPDYPPLPECPTCSVAPEQITTRTAEPSFKQDGTPLLVDFKPCGHGFMVSESELLSG
;
A
#
# COMPACT_ATOMS: atom_id res chain seq x y z
N MET A 1 -22.67 -2.15 -36.38
CA MET A 1 -22.60 -3.53 -35.86
C MET A 1 -21.13 -3.87 -35.75
N ALA A 2 -20.62 -4.11 -34.53
CA ALA A 2 -19.24 -4.52 -34.36
C ALA A 2 -19.12 -5.99 -34.75
N ASP A 3 -18.36 -6.26 -35.81
CA ASP A 3 -18.02 -7.61 -36.22
C ASP A 3 -17.13 -8.22 -35.12
N ARG A 4 -17.64 -9.28 -34.48
CA ARG A 4 -16.94 -9.98 -33.39
C ARG A 4 -16.29 -11.21 -33.98
N THR A 5 -15.08 -11.03 -34.50
CA THR A 5 -14.27 -12.12 -35.02
C THR A 5 -13.44 -12.76 -33.90
N GLU A 6 -13.22 -14.06 -33.98
CA GLU A 6 -12.35 -14.77 -33.03
C GLU A 6 -10.90 -14.29 -33.15
N MET A 7 -10.31 -13.97 -32.01
CA MET A 7 -8.92 -13.50 -31.96
C MET A 7 -7.98 -14.71 -31.97
N PRO A 8 -6.97 -14.74 -32.87
CA PRO A 8 -6.02 -15.84 -32.90
C PRO A 8 -5.26 -15.99 -31.58
N MET A 9 -4.99 -17.24 -31.19
CA MET A 9 -4.36 -17.58 -29.90
C MET A 9 -2.96 -16.98 -29.75
N GLU A 10 -2.20 -16.89 -30.83
CA GLU A 10 -0.89 -16.22 -30.86
C GLU A 10 -1.00 -14.73 -30.56
N TRP A 11 -2.07 -14.09 -31.04
CA TRP A 11 -2.33 -12.67 -30.79
C TRP A 11 -2.71 -12.41 -29.34
N LEU A 12 -3.54 -13.27 -28.75
CA LEU A 12 -3.86 -13.24 -27.32
C LEU A 12 -2.60 -13.43 -26.45
N ARG A 13 -1.69 -14.33 -26.85
CA ARG A 13 -0.43 -14.55 -26.13
C ARG A 13 0.48 -13.33 -26.21
N TYR A 14 0.60 -12.74 -27.39
CA TYR A 14 1.36 -11.51 -27.60
C TYR A 14 0.82 -10.36 -26.73
N LEU A 15 -0.49 -10.13 -26.75
CA LEU A 15 -1.12 -9.09 -25.93
C LEU A 15 -0.87 -9.29 -24.44
N LYS A 16 -0.98 -10.53 -23.93
CA LYS A 16 -0.69 -10.83 -22.53
C LYS A 16 0.76 -10.52 -22.16
N GLN A 17 1.72 -10.89 -23.00
CA GLN A 17 3.14 -10.60 -22.76
C GLN A 17 3.42 -9.11 -22.79
N GLU A 18 2.86 -8.39 -23.76
CA GLU A 18 3.08 -6.95 -23.90
C GLU A 18 2.43 -6.16 -22.76
N THR A 19 1.25 -6.56 -22.29
CA THR A 19 0.63 -5.98 -21.09
C THR A 19 1.49 -6.20 -19.85
N ALA A 20 1.94 -7.44 -19.61
CA ALA A 20 2.80 -7.75 -18.46
C ALA A 20 4.12 -6.96 -18.48
N ARG A 21 4.74 -6.80 -19.67
CA ARG A 21 5.94 -5.96 -19.85
C ARG A 21 5.66 -4.50 -19.47
N ARG A 22 4.56 -3.93 -19.97
CA ARG A 22 4.17 -2.55 -19.67
C ARG A 22 3.87 -2.32 -18.20
N GLU A 23 3.15 -3.24 -17.55
CA GLU A 23 2.89 -3.18 -16.10
C GLU A 23 4.19 -3.18 -15.30
N GLN A 24 5.15 -4.02 -15.69
CA GLN A 24 6.46 -4.08 -15.07
C GLN A 24 7.25 -2.78 -15.29
N GLU A 25 7.24 -2.22 -16.50
CA GLU A 25 7.93 -0.96 -16.82
C GLU A 25 7.34 0.22 -16.04
N ILE A 26 6.00 0.29 -15.92
CA ILE A 26 5.30 1.31 -15.12
C ILE A 26 5.67 1.16 -13.64
N THR A 27 5.63 -0.07 -13.10
CA THR A 27 5.99 -0.34 -11.71
C THR A 27 7.43 0.07 -11.42
N GLN A 28 8.37 -0.26 -12.33
CA GLN A 28 9.77 0.13 -12.18
C GLN A 28 9.95 1.65 -12.25
N HIS A 29 9.26 2.34 -13.15
CA HIS A 29 9.34 3.81 -13.23
C HIS A 29 8.72 4.47 -11.98
N LEU A 30 7.62 3.95 -11.45
CA LEU A 30 7.01 4.46 -10.22
C LEU A 30 7.90 4.24 -8.99
N LEU A 31 8.61 3.11 -8.92
CA LEU A 31 9.59 2.85 -7.87
C LEU A 31 10.89 3.67 -8.03
N GLN A 32 11.13 4.22 -9.21
CA GLN A 32 12.28 5.07 -9.50
C GLN A 32 12.01 6.56 -9.28
N VAL A 33 10.81 6.96 -8.81
CA VAL A 33 10.57 8.35 -8.42
C VAL A 33 11.35 8.59 -7.11
N PRO A 34 12.45 9.37 -7.15
CA PRO A 34 13.32 9.53 -5.98
C PRO A 34 12.68 10.42 -4.89
N ASP A 35 11.59 11.10 -5.24
CA ASP A 35 10.89 12.07 -4.41
C ASP A 35 9.66 11.42 -3.75
N TYR A 36 9.89 10.34 -2.98
CA TYR A 36 8.86 9.86 -2.08
C TYR A 36 8.52 10.98 -1.09
N PRO A 37 7.24 11.32 -0.90
CA PRO A 37 6.86 12.32 0.07
C PRO A 37 7.38 11.92 1.46
N PRO A 38 7.80 12.90 2.28
CA PRO A 38 8.29 12.62 3.61
C PRO A 38 7.23 11.90 4.44
N LEU A 39 7.67 11.07 5.39
CA LEU A 39 6.77 10.43 6.34
C LEU A 39 6.00 11.50 7.12
N PRO A 40 4.70 11.28 7.42
CA PRO A 40 3.91 12.22 8.19
C PRO A 40 4.50 12.37 9.60
N GLU A 41 4.43 13.58 10.14
CA GLU A 41 4.91 13.88 11.49
C GLU A 41 4.14 13.08 12.55
N CYS A 42 4.80 12.82 13.68
CA CYS A 42 4.14 12.21 14.83
C CYS A 42 3.00 13.12 15.35
N PRO A 43 1.75 12.63 15.45
CA PRO A 43 0.62 13.45 15.90
C PRO A 43 0.75 14.06 17.30
N THR A 44 1.61 13.47 18.16
CA THR A 44 1.77 13.91 19.56
C THR A 44 2.88 14.94 19.73
N CYS A 45 3.99 14.82 19.00
CA CYS A 45 5.18 15.65 19.22
C CYS A 45 5.69 16.37 17.98
N SER A 46 5.04 16.21 16.83
CA SER A 46 5.43 16.81 15.54
C SER A 46 6.86 16.50 15.09
N VAL A 47 7.51 15.52 15.71
CA VAL A 47 8.82 15.04 15.28
C VAL A 47 8.63 14.27 13.98
N ALA A 48 9.38 14.65 12.95
CA ALA A 48 9.46 13.92 11.69
C ALA A 48 10.03 12.52 11.97
N PRO A 49 9.26 11.43 11.76
CA PRO A 49 9.74 10.10 12.05
C PRO A 49 10.73 9.65 10.98
N GLU A 50 11.72 8.87 11.41
CA GLU A 50 12.59 8.11 10.50
C GLU A 50 11.91 6.81 10.06
N GLN A 51 11.01 6.29 10.91
CA GLN A 51 10.32 5.02 10.69
C GLN A 51 8.94 5.03 11.33
N ILE A 52 7.95 4.50 10.61
CA ILE A 52 6.62 4.17 11.13
C ILE A 52 6.44 2.65 10.99
N THR A 53 6.15 1.95 12.08
CA THR A 53 5.93 0.50 12.07
C THR A 53 4.53 0.15 12.52
N THR A 54 3.87 -0.78 11.83
CA THR A 54 2.59 -1.32 12.23
C THR A 54 2.75 -2.75 12.74
N ARG A 55 2.08 -3.08 13.85
CA ARG A 55 2.02 -4.45 14.38
C ARG A 55 0.63 -4.74 14.90
N THR A 56 0.22 -5.99 14.81
CA THR A 56 -1.02 -6.46 15.43
C THR A 56 -0.87 -6.39 16.95
N ALA A 57 -1.76 -5.65 17.60
CA ALA A 57 -1.87 -5.65 19.05
C ALA A 57 -2.57 -6.95 19.51
N GLU A 58 -2.24 -7.42 20.72
CA GLU A 58 -2.89 -8.61 21.25
C GLU A 58 -4.40 -8.41 21.31
N PRO A 59 -5.21 -9.38 20.85
CA PRO A 59 -6.66 -9.25 20.84
C PRO A 59 -7.15 -9.09 22.27
N SER A 60 -7.74 -7.94 22.58
CA SER A 60 -8.42 -7.70 23.85
C SER A 60 -9.89 -8.09 23.73
N PHE A 61 -10.44 -8.76 24.74
CA PHE A 61 -11.82 -9.31 24.76
C PHE A 61 -12.96 -8.28 24.58
N LYS A 62 -12.66 -7.00 24.33
CA LYS A 62 -13.62 -5.88 24.30
C LYS A 62 -13.58 -5.02 23.03
N GLN A 63 -12.78 -5.38 22.03
CA GLN A 63 -12.76 -4.65 20.76
C GLN A 63 -13.19 -5.55 19.61
N ASP A 64 -14.15 -5.06 18.84
CA ASP A 64 -14.53 -5.66 17.56
C ASP A 64 -13.41 -5.38 16.54
N GLY A 65 -12.82 -6.45 16.00
CA GLY A 65 -11.71 -6.39 15.05
C GLY A 65 -10.33 -6.62 15.66
N THR A 66 -9.32 -6.72 14.79
CA THR A 66 -7.93 -6.92 15.22
C THR A 66 -7.28 -5.55 15.40
N PRO A 67 -7.00 -5.08 16.63
CA PRO A 67 -6.38 -3.78 16.83
C PRO A 67 -4.95 -3.78 16.27
N LEU A 68 -4.57 -2.68 15.60
CA LEU A 68 -3.24 -2.44 15.08
C LEU A 68 -2.57 -1.35 15.91
N LEU A 69 -1.31 -1.54 16.26
CA LEU A 69 -0.48 -0.53 16.89
C LEU A 69 0.44 0.09 15.83
N VAL A 70 0.40 1.41 15.70
CA VAL A 70 1.26 2.21 14.83
C VAL A 70 2.28 2.94 15.70
N ASP A 71 3.55 2.55 15.60
CA ASP A 71 4.65 3.13 16.38
C ASP A 71 5.51 4.07 15.53
N PHE A 72 5.80 5.26 16.05
CA PHE A 72 6.65 6.28 15.41
C PHE A 72 8.04 6.30 16.07
N LYS A 73 9.12 6.20 15.28
CA LYS A 73 10.51 6.32 15.76
C LYS A 73 11.20 7.56 15.18
N PRO A 74 12.07 8.25 15.95
CA PRO A 74 12.60 7.85 17.26
C PRO A 74 11.76 8.28 18.48
N CYS A 75 10.64 8.99 18.30
CA CYS A 75 9.89 9.56 19.43
C CYS A 75 9.19 8.52 20.32
N GLY A 76 8.91 7.31 19.82
CA GLY A 76 8.36 6.20 20.59
C GLY A 76 6.84 6.26 20.84
N HIS A 77 6.12 7.20 20.23
CA HIS A 77 4.67 7.27 20.36
C HIS A 77 3.98 6.17 19.56
N GLY A 78 3.10 5.42 20.23
CA GLY A 78 2.30 4.34 19.66
C GLY A 78 0.80 4.67 19.68
N PHE A 79 0.11 4.39 18.58
CA PHE A 79 -1.33 4.65 18.43
C PHE A 79 -2.06 3.34 18.13
N MET A 80 -3.11 3.05 18.89
CA MET A 80 -4.02 1.95 18.55
C MET A 80 -5.04 2.43 17.53
N VAL A 81 -5.13 1.71 16.41
CA VAL A 81 -6.10 1.96 15.34
C VAL A 81 -6.81 0.65 14.99
N SER A 82 -8.04 0.74 14.53
CA SER A 82 -8.73 -0.39 13.91
C SER A 82 -8.31 -0.55 12.45
N GLU A 83 -8.38 -1.76 11.92
CA GLU A 83 -8.09 -2.03 10.50
C GLU A 83 -9.02 -1.25 9.56
N SER A 84 -10.28 -1.05 9.97
CA SER A 84 -11.25 -0.21 9.25
C SER A 84 -10.82 1.26 9.14
N GLU A 85 -10.13 1.80 10.15
CA GLU A 85 -9.66 3.20 10.13
C GLU A 85 -8.44 3.40 9.22
N LEU A 86 -7.62 2.37 8.99
CA LEU A 86 -6.46 2.44 8.10
C LEU A 86 -6.81 2.33 6.61
N LEU A 87 -7.89 1.62 6.26
CA LEU A 87 -8.30 1.37 4.88
C LEU A 87 -9.30 2.39 4.32
N SER A 88 -9.75 3.34 5.14
CA SER A 88 -10.75 4.36 4.75
C SER A 88 -10.13 5.63 4.13
N GLY A 89 -8.85 5.57 3.72
CA GLY A 89 -8.11 6.68 3.10
C GLY A 89 -8.45 6.90 1.62
#